data_AF-A0A0L7KPQ6-F1
#
_entry.id   AF-A0A0L7KPQ6-F1
#
_cell.length_a   1.000
_cell.length_b   1.000
_cell.length_c   1.000
_cell.angle_alpha   90.00
_cell.angle_beta   90.00
_cell.angle_gamma   90.00
#
_symmetry.space_group_name_H-M   'P 1'
#
loop_
_entity.id
_entity.type
_entity.pdbx_description
1 polymer ?
#
loop_
_entity_poly.entity_id
_entity_poly.type
_entity_poly.pdbx_seq_one_letter_code
_entity_poly.pdbx_strand_id
1 'polypeptide(L)'
;MGRMHAPGKGISQSALPYRRSVPTWLKLTADDVKEQIFKLGKKGLTPSQIGKKILRIMKAMGLAPDLPEDLYYLIKKAVAMRKHLERNRKDKDSKFRLILVESRIHRLARYYKTKSVVPPNWKYESSTASALVA
;
A
#
# COMPACT_ATOMS: atom_id res chain seq x y z
N MET A 1 7.67 12.84 -7.06
CA MET A 1 6.34 12.20 -6.94
C MET A 1 5.42 12.75 -8.02
N GLY A 2 5.12 11.94 -9.04
CA GLY A 2 4.03 12.09 -10.02
C GLY A 2 4.38 11.63 -11.45
N ARG A 3 3.46 11.15 -12.30
CA ARG A 3 2.17 10.45 -12.06
C ARG A 3 1.84 9.52 -13.25
N MET A 4 1.51 8.26 -12.99
CA MET A 4 1.03 7.31 -14.01
C MET A 4 -0.23 7.79 -14.74
N HIS A 5 -1.10 8.55 -14.06
CA HIS A 5 -2.35 9.10 -14.60
C HIS A 5 -2.43 10.62 -14.38
N ALA A 6 -1.32 11.35 -14.53
CA ALA A 6 -1.38 12.82 -14.59
C ALA A 6 -0.17 13.40 -15.32
N PRO A 7 -0.28 14.62 -15.89
CA PRO A 7 0.75 15.23 -16.73
C PRO A 7 1.95 15.83 -15.97
N GLY A 8 1.96 15.75 -14.63
CA GLY A 8 3.01 16.37 -13.81
C GLY A 8 4.36 15.65 -13.93
N LYS A 9 5.46 16.43 -13.96
CA LYS A 9 6.85 15.94 -14.12
C LYS A 9 7.68 16.01 -12.83
N GLY A 10 7.04 15.85 -11.66
CA GLY A 10 7.68 16.10 -10.35
C GLY A 10 8.67 15.02 -9.91
N ILE A 11 9.92 15.41 -9.63
CA ILE A 11 11.06 14.52 -9.31
C ILE A 11 11.44 14.42 -7.82
N SER A 12 10.49 14.63 -6.90
CA SER A 12 10.75 14.46 -5.46
C SER A 12 10.78 12.99 -5.04
N GLN A 13 11.91 12.53 -4.48
CA GLN A 13 12.14 11.19 -3.90
C GLN A 13 13.24 11.22 -2.83
N SER A 14 13.32 10.20 -1.98
CA SER A 14 14.40 10.10 -0.98
C SER A 14 15.73 9.73 -1.63
N ALA A 15 16.81 10.44 -1.31
CA ALA A 15 18.17 10.07 -1.66
C ALA A 15 18.79 9.24 -0.52
N LEU A 16 19.09 7.96 -0.79
CA LEU A 16 19.75 7.09 0.18
C LEU A 16 21.24 7.50 0.33
N PRO A 17 21.81 7.44 1.55
CA PRO A 17 23.24 7.67 1.73
C PRO A 17 24.05 6.59 0.98
N TYR A 18 25.25 6.96 0.53
CA TYR A 18 26.15 6.02 -0.14
C TYR A 18 26.57 4.88 0.80
N ARG A 19 26.93 5.21 2.05
CA ARG A 19 27.32 4.23 3.08
C ARG A 19 26.09 3.46 3.56
N ARG A 20 26.17 2.13 3.49
CA ARG A 20 25.13 1.20 3.97
C ARG A 20 25.40 0.61 5.35
N SER A 21 26.59 0.84 5.91
CA SER A 21 26.96 0.39 7.25
C SER A 21 26.20 1.18 8.32
N VAL A 22 25.86 0.50 9.41
CA VAL A 22 25.22 1.13 10.57
C VAL A 22 26.19 2.14 11.20
N PRO A 23 25.75 3.36 11.55
CA PRO A 23 26.58 4.31 12.28
C PRO A 23 26.97 3.81 13.68
N THR A 24 28.20 4.09 14.12
CA THR A 24 28.77 3.57 15.39
C THR A 24 28.09 4.11 16.67
N TRP A 25 27.40 5.25 16.56
CA TRP A 25 26.62 5.84 17.64
C TRP A 25 25.27 5.14 17.84
N LEU A 26 24.79 4.34 16.89
CA LEU A 26 23.57 3.55 17.07
C LEU A 26 23.89 2.30 17.90
N LYS A 27 23.35 2.23 19.12
CA LYS A 27 23.57 1.11 20.06
C LYS A 27 22.51 0.02 19.98
N LEU A 28 21.52 0.16 19.11
CA LEU A 28 20.47 -0.83 18.91
C LEU A 28 21.02 -2.05 18.18
N THR A 29 20.70 -3.23 18.71
CA THR A 29 21.00 -4.50 18.04
C THR A 29 19.93 -4.82 17.00
N ALA A 30 20.21 -5.82 16.15
CA ALA A 30 19.23 -6.26 15.16
C ALA A 30 17.97 -6.87 15.80
N ASP A 31 18.10 -7.48 16.98
CA ASP A 31 16.99 -8.12 17.67
C ASP A 31 16.09 -7.10 18.37
N ASP A 32 16.66 -6.05 18.96
CA ASP A 32 15.87 -4.92 19.50
C ASP A 32 14.99 -4.28 18.42
N VAL A 33 15.54 -4.12 17.20
CA VAL A 33 14.81 -3.58 16.05
C VAL A 33 13.68 -4.53 15.62
N LYS A 34 13.92 -5.85 15.62
CA LYS A 34 12.88 -6.84 15.32
C LYS A 34 11.75 -6.80 16.34
N GLU A 35 12.05 -6.72 17.63
CA GLU A 35 11.05 -6.60 18.68
C GLU A 35 10.22 -5.33 18.56
N GLN A 36 10.87 -4.21 18.25
CA GLN A 36 10.17 -2.95 18.02
C GLN A 36 9.22 -3.05 16.81
N ILE A 37 9.68 -3.65 15.70
CA ILE A 37 8.83 -3.93 14.53
C ILE A 37 7.65 -4.81 14.90
N PHE A 38 7.88 -5.87 15.68
CA PHE A 38 6.83 -6.78 16.13
C PHE A 38 5.78 -6.07 16.99
N LYS A 39 6.23 -5.25 17.95
CA LYS A 39 5.36 -4.45 18.82
C LYS A 39 4.51 -3.46 18.02
N LEU A 40 5.08 -2.81 17.02
CA LEU A 40 4.35 -1.88 16.15
C LEU A 40 3.40 -2.61 15.19
N GLY A 41 3.82 -3.75 14.64
CA GLY A 41 2.98 -4.60 13.81
C GLY A 41 1.75 -5.11 14.55
N LYS A 42 1.90 -5.54 15.82
CA LYS A 42 0.76 -5.92 16.68
C LYS A 42 -0.23 -4.79 16.96
N LYS A 43 0.20 -3.52 16.87
CA LYS A 43 -0.69 -2.37 16.96
C LYS A 43 -1.46 -2.08 15.66
N GLY A 44 -1.22 -2.86 14.60
CA GLY A 44 -1.89 -2.68 13.31
C GLY A 44 -1.25 -1.60 12.41
N LEU A 45 -0.03 -1.15 12.72
CA LEU A 45 0.69 -0.20 11.86
C LEU A 45 1.17 -0.90 10.59
N THR A 46 1.08 -0.20 9.46
CA THR A 46 1.51 -0.76 8.18
C THR A 46 3.03 -0.72 8.03
N PRO A 47 3.62 -1.59 7.19
CA PRO A 47 5.06 -1.58 6.94
C PRO A 47 5.59 -0.20 6.55
N SER A 48 4.86 0.55 5.71
CA SER A 48 5.30 1.89 5.28
C SER A 48 5.32 2.92 6.41
N GLN A 49 4.49 2.77 7.44
CA GLN A 49 4.50 3.63 8.63
C GLN A 49 5.65 3.29 9.59
N ILE A 50 6.03 2.01 9.66
CA ILE A 50 7.13 1.55 10.51
C ILE A 50 8.48 1.88 9.86
N GLY A 51 8.64 1.57 8.56
CA GLY A 51 9.87 1.84 7.82
C GLY A 51 10.03 1.06 6.51
N LYS A 52 11.02 1.46 5.70
CA LYS A 52 11.22 0.90 4.35
C LYS A 52 11.74 -0.55 4.42
N LYS A 53 11.21 -1.42 3.55
CA LYS A 53 11.64 -2.82 3.35
C LYS A 53 11.44 -3.76 4.56
N ILE A 54 10.51 -3.43 5.47
CA ILE A 54 10.23 -4.21 6.68
C ILE A 54 9.31 -5.43 6.43
N LEU A 55 8.64 -5.48 5.27
CA LEU A 55 7.69 -6.56 4.92
C LEU A 55 8.29 -7.98 5.07
N ARG A 56 9.58 -8.17 4.79
CA ARG A 56 10.24 -9.48 4.95
C ARG A 56 10.31 -9.91 6.41
N ILE A 57 10.60 -8.97 7.31
CA ILE A 57 10.67 -9.23 8.76
C ILE A 57 9.26 -9.56 9.27
N MET A 58 8.24 -8.79 8.86
CA MET A 58 6.85 -9.06 9.25
C MET A 58 6.33 -10.40 8.73
N LYS A 59 6.70 -10.80 7.50
CA LYS A 59 6.37 -12.14 6.96
C LYS A 59 6.99 -13.27 7.79
N ALA A 60 8.27 -13.12 8.17
CA ALA A 60 8.94 -14.11 9.01
C ALA A 60 8.30 -14.24 10.40
N MET A 61 7.71 -13.16 10.92
CA MET A 61 7.00 -13.13 12.19
C MET A 61 5.50 -13.50 12.10
N GLY A 62 4.99 -13.81 10.91
CA GLY A 62 3.56 -14.12 10.71
C GLY A 62 2.61 -12.92 10.88
N LEU A 63 3.12 -11.69 10.85
CA LEU A 63 2.33 -10.44 11.01
C LEU A 63 2.07 -9.73 9.68
N ALA A 64 2.33 -10.37 8.55
CA ALA A 64 2.15 -9.74 7.25
C ALA A 64 0.65 -9.63 6.90
N PRO A 65 0.21 -8.49 6.33
CA PRO A 65 -1.16 -8.36 5.88
C PRO A 65 -1.44 -9.30 4.69
N ASP A 66 -2.65 -9.86 4.64
CA ASP A 66 -3.09 -10.75 3.55
C ASP A 66 -3.13 -10.03 2.20
N LEU A 67 -3.51 -8.75 2.23
CA LEU A 67 -3.52 -7.89 1.05
C LEU A 67 -2.30 -6.97 1.02
N PRO A 68 -1.61 -6.81 -0.12
CA PRO A 68 -0.55 -5.81 -0.27
C PRO A 68 -1.04 -4.40 0.09
N GLU A 69 -0.21 -3.66 0.83
CA GLU A 69 -0.53 -2.34 1.40
C GLU A 69 -0.97 -1.32 0.33
N ASP A 70 -0.28 -1.30 -0.82
CA ASP A 70 -0.59 -0.42 -1.94
C ASP A 70 -1.94 -0.74 -2.58
N LEU A 71 -2.28 -2.03 -2.70
CA LEU A 71 -3.57 -2.50 -3.19
C LEU A 71 -4.69 -2.15 -2.20
N TYR A 72 -4.47 -2.37 -0.90
CA TYR A 72 -5.40 -1.99 0.18
C TYR A 72 -5.77 -0.49 0.12
N TYR A 73 -4.77 0.40 0.06
CA TYR A 73 -5.04 1.84 0.07
C TYR A 73 -5.69 2.37 -1.22
N LEU A 74 -5.45 1.73 -2.38
CA LEU A 74 -6.19 2.08 -3.59
C LEU A 74 -7.64 1.65 -3.52
N ILE A 75 -7.93 0.46 -3.00
CA ILE A 75 -9.30 -0.01 -2.78
C ILE A 75 -10.01 0.88 -1.77
N LYS A 76 -9.37 1.23 -0.64
CA LYS A 76 -9.89 2.19 0.36
C LYS A 76 -10.33 3.49 -0.29
N LYS A 77 -9.49 4.03 -1.18
CA LYS A 77 -9.77 5.26 -1.92
C LYS A 77 -10.94 5.09 -2.88
N ALA A 78 -10.98 3.99 -3.63
CA ALA A 78 -12.09 3.69 -4.56
C ALA A 78 -13.43 3.59 -3.82
N VAL A 79 -13.48 2.91 -2.67
CA VAL A 79 -14.68 2.79 -1.83
C VAL A 79 -15.16 4.17 -1.36
N ALA A 80 -14.25 5.00 -0.85
CA ALA A 80 -14.60 6.36 -0.43
C ALA A 80 -15.15 7.21 -1.58
N MET A 81 -14.55 7.11 -2.77
CA MET A 81 -15.00 7.82 -3.97
C MET A 81 -16.36 7.33 -4.48
N ARG A 82 -16.62 6.02 -4.42
CA ARG A 82 -17.94 5.47 -4.78
C ARG A 82 -19.03 5.97 -3.83
N LYS A 83 -18.78 5.93 -2.51
CA LYS A 83 -19.70 6.48 -1.49
C LYS A 83 -19.99 7.97 -1.71
N HIS A 84 -19.00 8.76 -2.13
CA HIS A 84 -19.20 10.17 -2.50
C HIS A 84 -20.10 10.33 -3.74
N LEU A 85 -19.85 9.53 -4.78
CA LEU A 85 -20.57 9.59 -6.06
C LEU A 85 -22.01 9.09 -5.98
N GLU A 86 -22.33 8.22 -5.02
CA GLU A 86 -23.71 7.79 -4.74
C GLU A 86 -24.61 8.99 -4.38
N ARG A 87 -24.09 9.91 -3.56
CA ARG A 87 -24.78 11.15 -3.18
C ARG A 87 -24.64 12.24 -4.25
N ASN A 88 -23.48 12.31 -4.91
CA ASN A 88 -23.11 13.36 -5.86
C ASN A 88 -23.06 12.85 -7.30
N ARG A 89 -24.18 12.32 -7.81
CA ARG A 89 -24.23 11.63 -9.13
C ARG A 89 -23.83 12.53 -10.33
N LYS A 90 -23.93 13.85 -10.19
CA LYS A 90 -23.60 14.83 -11.24
C LYS A 90 -22.10 15.19 -11.30
N ASP A 91 -21.31 14.78 -10.30
CA ASP A 91 -19.87 15.04 -10.25
C ASP A 91 -19.12 14.19 -11.30
N LYS A 92 -18.81 14.79 -12.45
CA LYS A 92 -18.12 14.14 -13.57
C LYS A 92 -16.62 13.98 -13.32
N ASP A 93 -16.01 14.88 -12.55
CA ASP A 93 -14.56 14.85 -12.27
C ASP A 93 -14.23 13.70 -11.30
N SER A 94 -15.03 13.52 -10.25
CA SER A 94 -14.87 12.36 -9.35
C SER A 94 -15.11 11.03 -10.07
N LYS A 95 -16.05 10.97 -11.01
CA LYS A 95 -16.24 9.78 -11.89
C LYS A 95 -14.99 9.47 -12.70
N PHE A 96 -14.42 10.49 -13.36
CA PHE A 96 -13.19 10.32 -14.12
C PHE A 96 -12.04 9.84 -13.22
N ARG A 97 -11.87 10.45 -12.05
CA ARG A 97 -10.83 10.03 -11.09
C ARG A 97 -11.05 8.62 -10.55
N LEU A 98 -12.30 8.17 -10.38
CA LEU A 98 -12.60 6.79 -9.97
C LEU A 98 -12.10 5.80 -11.01
N ILE A 99 -12.36 6.04 -12.30
CA ILE A 99 -11.84 5.21 -13.40
C ILE A 99 -10.31 5.10 -13.33
N LEU A 100 -9.60 6.20 -13.03
CA LEU A 100 -8.15 6.20 -12.89
C LEU A 100 -7.66 5.45 -11.64
N VAL A 101 -8.44 5.39 -10.57
CA VAL A 101 -8.11 4.59 -9.37
C VAL A 101 -8.34 3.11 -9.67
N GLU A 102 -9.49 2.74 -10.22
CA GLU A 102 -9.83 1.34 -10.55
C GLU A 102 -8.87 0.75 -11.58
N SER A 103 -8.49 1.54 -12.59
CA SER A 103 -7.45 1.15 -13.55
C SER A 103 -6.12 0.82 -12.87
N ARG A 104 -5.74 1.54 -11.80
CA ARG A 104 -4.51 1.22 -11.03
C ARG A 104 -4.67 -0.06 -10.20
N ILE A 105 -5.84 -0.27 -9.60
CA ILE A 105 -6.17 -1.50 -8.85
C ILE A 105 -6.01 -2.71 -9.77
N HIS A 106 -6.63 -2.69 -10.96
CA HIS A 106 -6.53 -3.82 -11.90
C HIS A 106 -5.09 -4.08 -12.39
N ARG A 107 -4.31 -3.02 -12.63
CA ARG A 107 -2.90 -3.14 -13.00
C ARG A 107 -2.06 -3.78 -11.89
N LEU A 108 -2.22 -3.33 -10.65
CA LEU A 108 -1.51 -3.92 -9.50
C LEU A 108 -1.96 -5.34 -9.20
N ALA A 109 -3.27 -5.61 -9.26
CA ALA A 109 -3.79 -6.96 -9.08
C ALA A 109 -3.20 -7.95 -10.10
N ARG A 110 -3.06 -7.55 -11.37
CA ARG A 110 -2.40 -8.37 -12.39
C ARG A 110 -0.94 -8.66 -12.04
N TYR A 111 -0.21 -7.65 -11.59
CA TYR A 111 1.18 -7.79 -11.15
C TYR A 111 1.29 -8.78 -9.96
N TYR A 112 0.46 -8.62 -8.94
CA TYR A 112 0.50 -9.47 -7.75
C TYR A 112 0.04 -10.91 -8.01
N LYS A 113 -0.88 -11.14 -8.97
CA LYS A 113 -1.21 -12.48 -9.46
C LYS A 113 -0.03 -13.14 -10.17
N THR A 114 0.68 -12.39 -11.01
CA THR A 114 1.88 -12.88 -11.71
C THR A 114 3.02 -13.22 -10.74
N LYS A 115 3.11 -12.49 -9.62
CA LYS A 115 4.09 -12.73 -8.55
C LYS A 115 3.61 -13.74 -7.50
N SER A 116 2.46 -14.38 -7.69
CA SER A 116 1.84 -15.32 -6.75
C SER A 116 1.72 -14.79 -5.31
N VAL A 117 1.59 -13.47 -5.16
CA VAL A 117 1.35 -12.83 -3.86
C VAL A 117 -0.14 -12.90 -3.51
N VAL A 118 -0.98 -12.90 -4.53
CA VAL A 118 -2.44 -12.94 -4.42
C VAL A 118 -2.95 -14.12 -5.24
N PRO A 119 -4.02 -14.83 -4.80
CA PRO A 119 -4.57 -15.96 -5.53
C PRO A 119 -4.90 -15.63 -7.01
N PRO A 120 -4.68 -16.57 -7.97
CA PRO A 120 -4.96 -16.32 -9.39
C PRO A 120 -6.41 -15.96 -9.68
N ASN A 121 -7.34 -16.52 -8.91
CA ASN A 121 -8.78 -16.26 -8.97
C ASN A 121 -9.21 -14.95 -8.26
N TRP A 122 -8.27 -14.22 -7.64
CA TRP A 122 -8.60 -12.97 -6.98
C TRP A 122 -9.06 -11.92 -7.99
N LYS A 123 -10.17 -11.27 -7.64
CA LYS A 123 -10.83 -10.26 -8.45
C LYS A 123 -11.27 -9.09 -7.58
N TYR A 124 -11.06 -7.88 -8.09
CA TYR A 124 -11.62 -6.67 -7.50
C TYR A 124 -13.08 -6.53 -7.94
N GLU A 125 -13.99 -6.52 -6.98
CA GLU A 125 -15.41 -6.27 -7.17
C GLU A 125 -15.83 -5.07 -6.31
N SER A 126 -16.48 -4.07 -6.92
CA SER A 126 -16.79 -2.83 -6.22
C SER A 126 -17.81 -3.00 -5.09
N SER A 127 -18.69 -3.99 -5.20
CA SER A 127 -19.74 -4.29 -4.21
C SER A 127 -19.16 -4.89 -2.93
N THR A 128 -18.13 -5.73 -3.03
CA THR A 128 -17.50 -6.40 -1.88
C THR A 128 -16.26 -5.66 -1.35
N ALA A 129 -15.79 -4.67 -2.09
CA ALA A 129 -14.60 -3.87 -1.75
C ALA A 129 -14.67 -3.18 -0.38
N SER A 130 -15.86 -2.85 0.12
CA SER A 130 -16.03 -2.24 1.46
C SER A 130 -15.67 -3.21 2.57
N ALA A 131 -16.02 -4.50 2.44
CA ALA A 131 -15.71 -5.52 3.43
C ALA A 131 -14.22 -5.86 3.49
N LEU A 132 -13.48 -5.67 2.39
CA LEU A 132 -12.04 -5.92 2.31
C LEU A 132 -11.19 -4.83 2.99
N VAL A 133 -11.78 -3.67 3.28
CA VAL A 133 -11.04 -2.48 3.73
C VAL A 133 -11.70 -1.82 4.95
N ALA A 134 -12.59 -2.54 5.62
CA ALA A 134 -13.17 -2.13 6.89
C ALA A 134 -12.10 -2.12 7.99
#